data_AF-A0A811MCU3-F1
#
_entry.id   AF-A0A811MCU3-F1
#
_cell.length_a   1.000
_cell.length_b   1.000
_cell.length_c   1.000
_cell.angle_alpha   90.00
_cell.angle_beta   90.00
_cell.angle_gamma   90.00
#
_symmetry.space_group_name_H-M   'P 1'
#
loop_
_entity.id
_entity.type
_entity.pdbx_description
1 polymer ?
#
loop_
_entity_poly.entity_id
_entity_poly.type
_entity_poly.pdbx_seq_one_letter_code
_entity_poly.pdbx_strand_id
1 'polypeptide(L)'
;MERQRMNEIVKDLESIWKLEEIKARQRSRDRYVKEGDRNTAYFQAVINQRNRKKRISGLEGPDGWIDDNKGMLEHVVDFYRKLFDKEENSCVKLGQDFWEVDEKVTALENEMLEALLAS
;
A
#
# COMPACT_ATOMS: atom_id res chain seq x y z
N MET A 1 0.20 -40.54 -57.09
CA MET A 1 1.14 -39.40 -57.20
C MET A 1 0.63 -38.15 -56.47
N GLU A 2 -0.56 -37.63 -56.77
CA GLU A 2 -1.05 -36.36 -56.14
C GLU A 2 -1.21 -36.41 -54.62
N ARG A 3 -1.72 -37.52 -54.05
CA ARG A 3 -1.81 -37.67 -52.57
C ARG A 3 -0.46 -37.69 -51.85
N GLN A 4 0.58 -38.27 -52.47
CA GLN A 4 1.92 -38.26 -51.89
C GLN A 4 2.49 -36.85 -51.86
N ARG A 5 2.38 -36.14 -52.98
CA ARG A 5 2.81 -34.74 -53.09
C ARG A 5 2.07 -33.84 -52.10
N MET A 6 0.76 -34.05 -51.92
CA MET A 6 -0.02 -33.30 -50.94
C MET A 6 0.42 -33.59 -49.50
N ASN A 7 0.70 -34.86 -49.16
CA ASN A 7 1.22 -35.22 -47.84
C ASN A 7 2.63 -34.65 -47.56
N GLU A 8 3.49 -34.58 -48.58
CA GLU A 8 4.81 -33.94 -48.48
C GLU A 8 4.67 -32.43 -48.19
N ILE A 9 3.82 -31.74 -48.94
CA ILE A 9 3.57 -30.30 -48.75
C ILE A 9 3.00 -30.02 -47.36
N VAL A 10 2.09 -30.86 -46.85
CA VAL A 10 1.54 -30.71 -45.50
C VAL A 10 2.63 -30.88 -44.43
N LYS A 11 3.52 -31.87 -44.59
CA LYS A 11 4.64 -32.06 -43.66
C LYS A 11 5.61 -30.89 -43.67
N ASP A 12 5.90 -30.35 -44.86
CA ASP A 12 6.77 -29.18 -44.99
C ASP A 12 6.14 -27.95 -44.32
N LEU A 13 4.84 -27.73 -44.52
CA LEU A 13 4.10 -26.65 -43.85
C LEU A 13 4.13 -26.79 -42.33
N GLU A 14 3.88 -27.98 -41.79
CA GLU A 14 3.98 -28.24 -40.35
C GLU A 14 5.38 -27.96 -39.81
N SER A 15 6.42 -28.31 -40.57
CA SER A 15 7.81 -28.05 -40.19
C SER A 15 8.10 -26.54 -40.13
N ILE A 16 7.61 -25.78 -41.12
CA ILE A 16 7.76 -24.33 -41.19
C ILE A 16 7.03 -23.66 -40.03
N TRP A 17 5.80 -24.09 -39.73
CA TRP A 17 5.04 -23.56 -38.59
C TRP A 17 5.73 -23.80 -37.25
N LYS A 18 6.27 -25.01 -37.01
CA LYS A 18 7.05 -25.29 -35.80
C LYS A 18 8.26 -24.37 -35.68
N LEU A 19 8.97 -24.14 -36.78
CA LEU A 19 10.12 -23.22 -36.79
C LEU A 19 9.70 -21.77 -36.51
N GLU A 20 8.59 -21.32 -37.07
CA GLU A 20 8.08 -19.97 -36.84
C GLU A 20 7.60 -19.77 -35.39
N GLU A 21 6.96 -20.79 -34.80
CA GLU A 21 6.58 -20.81 -33.40
C GLU A 21 7.81 -20.70 -32.47
N ILE A 22 8.86 -21.48 -32.75
CA ILE A 22 10.12 -21.42 -31.99
C ILE A 22 10.74 -20.02 -32.10
N LYS A 23 10.79 -19.45 -33.30
CA LYS A 23 11.32 -18.09 -33.50
C LYS A 23 10.49 -17.04 -32.77
N ALA A 24 9.17 -17.14 -32.82
CA ALA A 24 8.27 -16.22 -32.12
C ALA A 24 8.48 -16.30 -30.61
N ARG A 25 8.62 -17.50 -30.05
CA ARG A 25 8.92 -17.72 -28.62
C ARG A 25 10.26 -17.13 -28.21
N GLN A 26 11.32 -17.36 -29.01
CA GLN A 26 12.65 -16.81 -28.73
C GLN A 26 12.64 -15.28 -28.78
N ARG A 27 12.04 -14.68 -29.81
CA ARG A 27 11.91 -13.21 -29.94
C ARG A 27 11.10 -12.60 -28.79
N SER A 28 10.02 -13.27 -28.37
CA SER A 28 9.21 -12.83 -27.22
C SER A 28 10.03 -12.86 -25.93
N ARG A 29 10.80 -13.92 -25.69
CA ARG A 29 11.68 -14.04 -24.52
C ARG A 29 12.78 -12.97 -24.53
N ASP A 30 13.46 -12.77 -25.65
CA ASP A 30 14.51 -11.75 -25.78
C ASP A 30 13.96 -10.34 -25.57
N ARG A 31 12.74 -10.09 -26.08
CA ARG A 31 12.02 -8.84 -25.83
C ARG A 31 11.67 -8.68 -24.35
N TYR A 32 11.13 -9.72 -23.71
CA TYR A 32 10.80 -9.70 -22.28
C TYR A 32 12.03 -9.47 -21.41
N VAL A 33 13.16 -10.13 -21.69
CA VAL A 33 14.43 -9.90 -20.99
C VAL A 33 14.90 -8.46 -21.19
N LYS A 34 14.85 -7.94 -22.41
CA LYS A 34 15.28 -6.56 -22.74
C LYS A 34 14.32 -5.48 -22.21
N GLU A 35 13.05 -5.79 -21.99
CA GLU A 35 12.01 -4.87 -21.53
C GLU A 35 11.76 -4.99 -20.01
N GLY A 36 12.03 -6.14 -19.39
CA GLY A 36 11.88 -6.38 -17.97
C GLY A 36 12.72 -5.42 -17.12
N ASP A 37 13.98 -5.23 -17.49
CA ASP A 37 14.86 -4.24 -16.81
C ASP A 37 14.37 -2.80 -16.99
N ARG A 38 13.83 -2.48 -18.17
CA ARG A 38 13.27 -1.14 -18.45
C ARG A 38 12.01 -0.85 -17.64
N ASN A 39 11.17 -1.87 -17.42
CA ASN A 39 9.95 -1.71 -16.64
C ASN A 39 10.26 -1.48 -15.16
N THR A 40 11.24 -2.20 -14.62
CA THR A 40 11.69 -2.00 -13.24
C THR A 40 12.29 -0.61 -13.03
N ALA A 41 13.10 -0.10 -13.97
CA ALA A 41 13.67 1.25 -13.87
C ALA A 41 12.58 2.34 -13.84
N TYR A 42 11.52 2.19 -14.65
CA TYR A 42 10.39 3.11 -14.63
C TYR A 42 9.68 3.13 -13.27
N PHE A 43 9.30 1.96 -12.74
CA PHE A 43 8.60 1.89 -11.45
C PHE A 43 9.49 2.30 -10.28
N GLN A 44 10.79 1.98 -10.31
CA GLN A 44 11.78 2.47 -9.35
C GLN A 44 11.88 4.00 -9.39
N ALA A 45 11.93 4.61 -10.58
CA ALA A 45 11.94 6.07 -10.71
C ALA A 45 10.67 6.70 -10.13
N VAL A 46 9.50 6.12 -10.39
CA VAL A 46 8.21 6.56 -9.81
C VAL A 46 8.21 6.43 -8.29
N ILE A 47 8.69 5.31 -7.73
CA ILE A 47 8.82 5.10 -6.27
C ILE A 47 9.79 6.12 -5.67
N ASN A 48 10.96 6.31 -6.28
CA ASN A 48 11.97 7.27 -5.82
C ASN A 48 11.44 8.70 -5.83
N GLN A 49 10.69 9.09 -6.88
CA GLN A 49 10.05 10.39 -6.96
C GLN A 49 9.02 10.58 -5.83
N ARG A 50 8.19 9.55 -5.56
CA ARG A 50 7.23 9.57 -4.45
C ARG A 50 7.93 9.66 -3.09
N ASN A 51 8.98 8.87 -2.88
CA ASN A 51 9.76 8.87 -1.65
C ASN A 51 10.45 10.22 -1.44
N ARG A 52 11.07 10.81 -2.46
CA ARG A 52 11.70 12.13 -2.36
C ARG A 52 10.70 13.23 -2.00
N LYS A 53 9.47 13.17 -2.55
CA LYS A 53 8.41 14.14 -2.25
C LYS A 53 7.81 13.97 -0.85
N LYS A 54 7.68 12.73 -0.38
CA LYS A 54 7.06 12.41 0.92
C LYS A 54 8.05 12.36 2.08
N ARG A 55 9.35 12.43 1.80
CA ARG A 55 10.38 12.38 2.84
C ARG A 55 10.36 13.67 3.64
N ILE A 56 10.01 13.55 4.92
CA ILE A 56 10.24 14.57 5.92
C ILE A 56 11.75 14.54 6.23
N SER A 57 12.46 15.63 5.97
CA SER A 57 13.91 15.74 6.19
C SER A 57 14.31 15.96 7.64
N GLY A 58 13.37 16.49 8.43
CA GLY A 58 13.56 16.88 9.80
C GLY A 58 12.38 17.70 10.27
N LEU A 59 12.30 17.92 11.58
CA LEU A 59 11.31 18.75 12.24
C LEU A 59 12.04 19.82 13.06
N GLU A 60 11.45 21.01 13.15
CA GLU A 60 11.94 22.07 14.03
C GLU A 60 11.22 21.94 15.38
N GLY A 61 11.98 21.54 16.40
CA GLY A 61 11.52 21.41 17.77
C GLY A 61 11.92 22.60 18.65
N PRO A 62 11.51 22.61 19.93
CA PRO A 62 11.81 23.68 20.87
C PRO A 62 13.31 23.86 21.13
N ASP A 63 14.06 22.76 21.09
CA ASP A 63 15.50 22.71 21.36
C ASP A 63 16.35 22.77 20.06
N GLY A 64 15.70 22.94 18.90
CA GLY A 64 16.35 23.06 17.59
C GLY A 64 15.91 22.03 16.56
N TRP A 65 16.74 21.85 15.53
CA TRP A 65 16.46 20.97 14.40
C TRP A 65 16.66 19.49 14.73
N ILE A 66 15.67 18.66 14.42
CA ILE A 66 15.64 17.21 14.65
C ILE A 66 15.58 16.50 13.30
N ASP A 67 16.66 15.82 12.90
CA ASP A 67 16.75 15.05 11.64
C ASP A 67 16.77 13.53 11.84
N ASP A 68 16.82 13.07 13.09
CA ASP A 68 16.82 11.67 13.43
C ASP A 68 15.38 11.12 13.51
N ASN A 69 15.18 9.90 13.00
CA ASN A 69 13.84 9.32 12.87
C ASN A 69 13.17 9.09 14.24
N LYS A 70 13.96 8.73 15.26
CA LYS A 70 13.45 8.44 16.59
C LYS A 70 12.97 9.73 17.27
N GLY A 71 13.79 10.77 17.25
CA GLY A 71 13.49 12.10 17.78
C GLY A 71 12.32 12.75 17.05
N MET A 72 12.24 12.63 15.72
CA MET A 72 11.07 13.12 14.97
C MET A 72 9.78 12.41 15.42
N LEU A 73 9.80 11.09 15.60
CA LEU A 73 8.64 10.33 16.05
C LEU A 73 8.21 10.72 17.47
N GLU A 74 9.16 10.77 18.40
CA GLU A 74 8.93 11.17 19.79
C GLU A 74 8.37 12.60 19.86
N HIS A 75 8.95 13.53 19.10
CA HIS A 75 8.49 14.91 19.04
C HIS A 75 7.05 15.04 18.52
N VAL A 76 6.71 14.33 17.43
CA VAL A 76 5.35 14.33 16.86
C VAL A 76 4.34 13.73 17.84
N VAL A 77 4.68 12.61 18.46
CA VAL A 77 3.81 11.95 19.45
C VAL A 77 3.55 12.88 20.63
N ASP A 78 4.58 13.50 21.18
CA ASP A 78 4.44 14.39 22.33
C ASP A 78 3.72 15.69 21.98
N PHE A 79 3.93 16.23 20.79
CA PHE A 79 3.18 17.39 20.29
C PHE A 79 1.68 17.09 20.24
N TYR A 80 1.28 16.00 19.59
CA TYR A 80 -0.14 15.67 19.45
C TYR A 80 -0.75 15.17 20.76
N ARG A 81 0.03 14.51 21.62
CA ARG A 81 -0.41 14.16 22.97
C ARG A 81 -0.80 15.41 23.75
N LYS A 82 0.02 16.46 23.71
CA LYS A 82 -0.28 17.75 24.36
C LYS A 82 -1.44 18.49 23.70
N LEU A 83 -1.51 18.47 22.37
CA LEU A 83 -2.57 19.14 21.61
C LEU A 83 -3.96 18.57 21.90
N PHE A 84 -4.04 17.25 22.06
CA PHE A 84 -5.27 16.52 22.37
C PHE A 84 -5.35 16.06 23.82
N ASP A 85 -4.46 16.56 24.68
CA ASP A 85 -4.61 16.31 26.11
C ASP A 85 -5.89 16.99 26.57
N LYS A 86 -6.53 16.44 27.61
CA LYS A 86 -7.83 16.94 28.05
C LYS A 86 -7.73 18.43 28.35
N GLU A 87 -8.56 19.25 27.69
CA GLU A 87 -8.78 20.62 28.12
C GLU A 87 -9.10 20.59 29.62
N GLU A 88 -8.35 21.39 30.38
CA GLU A 88 -8.49 21.48 31.82
C GLU A 88 -9.87 22.09 32.12
N ASN A 89 -10.86 21.22 32.19
CA ASN A 89 -12.27 21.53 32.40
C ASN A 89 -12.80 22.57 31.40
N SER A 90 -13.21 22.11 30.22
CA SER A 90 -14.27 22.81 29.51
C SER A 90 -15.43 22.97 30.51
N CYS A 91 -15.68 24.20 30.97
CA CYS A 91 -16.65 24.54 32.02
C CYS A 91 -18.10 24.13 31.65
N VAL A 92 -18.29 23.59 30.44
CA VAL A 92 -19.52 23.07 29.91
C VAL A 92 -19.66 21.60 30.29
N LYS A 93 -20.33 21.33 31.41
CA LYS A 93 -20.77 19.98 31.76
C LYS A 93 -22.20 19.78 31.26
N LEU A 94 -22.48 18.58 30.75
CA LEU A 94 -23.86 18.17 30.49
C LEU A 94 -24.61 18.17 31.82
N GLY A 95 -25.88 18.60 31.81
CA GLY A 95 -26.74 18.54 32.99
C GLY A 95 -26.90 17.09 33.47
N GLN A 96 -27.19 16.90 34.76
CA GLN A 96 -27.44 15.55 35.31
C GLN A 96 -28.58 14.81 34.61
N ASP A 97 -29.52 15.57 34.03
CA ASP A 97 -30.70 15.08 33.30
C ASP A 97 -30.53 15.19 31.78
N PHE A 98 -29.30 15.23 31.26
CA PHE A 98 -29.06 15.37 29.82
C PHE A 98 -29.51 14.15 29.00
N TRP A 99 -29.54 12.97 29.62
CA TRP A 99 -29.98 11.73 29.00
C TRP A 99 -31.16 11.14 29.75
N GLU A 100 -32.18 10.71 29.01
CA GLU A 100 -33.27 9.90 29.57
C GLU A 100 -32.76 8.50 29.95
N VAL A 101 -33.49 7.80 30.81
CA VAL A 101 -33.05 6.51 31.37
C VAL A 101 -32.88 5.44 30.29
N ASP A 102 -33.70 5.49 29.24
CA ASP A 102 -33.65 4.61 28.07
C ASP A 102 -32.55 4.98 27.07
N GLU A 103 -32.00 6.18 27.14
CA GLU A 103 -30.85 6.63 26.34
C GLU A 103 -29.50 6.32 27.03
N LYS A 104 -29.53 5.97 28.32
CA LYS A 104 -28.33 5.58 29.07
C LYS A 104 -27.96 4.14 28.74
N VAL A 105 -26.67 3.93 28.49
CA VAL A 105 -26.10 2.59 28.30
C VAL A 105 -26.45 1.73 29.51
N THR A 106 -27.14 0.62 29.26
CA THR A 106 -27.52 -0.35 30.28
C THR A 106 -26.28 -1.11 30.77
N ALA A 107 -26.38 -1.69 31.97
CA ALA A 107 -25.27 -2.47 32.54
C ALA A 107 -24.83 -3.63 31.62
N LEU A 108 -25.79 -4.26 30.93
CA LEU A 108 -25.53 -5.34 29.98
C LEU A 108 -24.79 -4.83 28.72
N GLU A 109 -25.20 -3.69 28.16
CA GLU A 109 -24.53 -3.09 27.01
C GLU A 109 -23.11 -2.64 27.37
N ASN A 110 -22.90 -2.10 28.57
CA ASN A 110 -21.56 -1.77 29.06
C ASN A 110 -20.67 -3.01 29.18
N GLU A 111 -21.17 -4.10 29.77
CA GLU A 111 -20.41 -5.37 29.83
C GLU A 111 -20.04 -5.88 28.43
N MET A 112 -20.95 -5.77 27.45
CA MET A 112 -20.67 -6.15 26.05
C MET A 112 -19.61 -5.26 25.40
N LEU A 113 -19.64 -3.95 25.66
CA LEU A 113 -18.68 -3.00 25.11
C LEU A 113 -17.28 -3.18 25.74
N GLU A 114 -17.20 -3.45 27.04
CA GLU A 114 -15.94 -3.69 27.74
C GLU A 114 -15.34 -5.07 27.42
N ALA A 115 -16.16 -6.10 27.23
CA ALA A 115 -15.70 -7.43 26.85
C ALA A 115 -14.96 -7.44 25.50
N LEU A 116 -15.33 -6.54 24.58
CA LEU A 116 -14.71 -6.39 23.25
C LEU A 116 -13.32 -5.73 23.30
N LEU A 117 -12.98 -5.07 24.39
CA LEU A 117 -11.66 -4.46 24.60
C LEU A 117 -10.67 -5.40 25.32
N ALA A 118 -11.16 -6.52 25.87
CA ALA A 118 -10.38 -7.46 26.67
C ALA A 118 -9.95 -8.75 25.92
N SER A 119 -10.29 -8.89 24.62
CA SER A 119 -9.85 -10.00 23.75
C SER A 119 -8.79 -9.57 22.75
#